data_AF-A0A833ZM53-F1
#
_entry.id   AF-A0A833ZM53-F1
#
_cell.length_a   1.000
_cell.length_b   1.000
_cell.length_c   1.000
_cell.angle_alpha   90.00
_cell.angle_beta   90.00
_cell.angle_gamma   90.00
#
_symmetry.space_group_name_H-M   'P 1'
#
loop_
_entity.id
_entity.type
_entity.pdbx_description
1 polymer ?
#
loop_
_entity_poly.entity_id
_entity_poly.type
_entity_poly.pdbx_seq_one_letter_code
_entity_poly.pdbx_strand_id
1 'polypeptide(L)'
;MAPRVPMERELSFYGLTSLALLLGASLIYWTLFTLGLDLSWSINLASKWCERPEWVHMDSRPFASLSRDSGTALGLGIALHSPCYAQVRRAYMGKGQKIACLVLAMGLLGPLDWLGHPHQISLFYIFHFLKYTFWPCLVLALVPWVVLTFSAQEAPPVRSS
;
A
#
# COMPACT_ATOMS: atom_id res chain seq x y z
N MET A 1 18.43 -18.59 15.41
CA MET A 1 18.23 -17.16 15.74
C MET A 1 17.39 -16.56 14.62
N ALA A 2 16.10 -16.31 14.84
CA ALA A 2 15.30 -15.65 13.80
C ALA A 2 15.77 -14.18 13.71
N PRO A 3 16.07 -13.65 12.51
CA PRO A 3 16.42 -12.25 12.35
C PRO A 3 15.25 -11.42 12.87
N ARG A 4 15.45 -10.72 13.99
CA ARG A 4 14.49 -9.72 14.46
C ARG A 4 14.66 -8.53 13.52
N VAL A 5 13.72 -8.38 12.58
CA VAL A 5 13.62 -7.18 11.76
C VAL A 5 13.57 -6.00 12.74
N PRO A 6 14.44 -4.97 12.60
CA PRO A 6 14.42 -3.83 13.50
C PRO A 6 13.11 -3.06 13.29
N MET A 7 12.15 -3.27 14.19
CA MET A 7 10.83 -2.65 14.20
C MET A 7 10.84 -1.24 14.83
N GLU A 8 12.02 -0.75 15.23
CA GLU A 8 12.25 0.48 16.00
C GLU A 8 12.87 1.56 15.09
N ARG A 9 12.25 1.84 13.94
CA ARG A 9 12.64 2.97 13.10
C ARG A 9 11.58 4.06 13.20
N GLU A 10 12.01 5.29 13.39
CA GLU A 10 11.15 6.47 13.44
C GLU A 10 10.28 6.59 12.17
N LEU A 11 9.05 7.10 12.32
CA LEU A 11 8.15 7.38 11.20
C LEU A 11 8.81 8.27 10.12
N SER A 12 9.68 9.18 10.55
CA SER A 12 10.47 10.05 9.68
C SER A 12 11.33 9.27 8.69
N PHE A 13 11.87 8.11 9.07
CA PHE A 13 12.66 7.26 8.17
C PHE A 13 11.84 6.76 6.98
N TYR A 14 10.61 6.29 7.24
CA TYR A 14 9.69 5.82 6.20
C TYR A 14 9.25 6.97 5.30
N GLY A 15 8.93 8.13 5.89
CA GLY A 15 8.58 9.34 5.16
C GLY A 15 9.72 9.84 4.26
N LEU A 16 10.93 9.93 4.80
CA LEU A 16 12.13 10.34 4.06
C LEU A 16 12.48 9.35 2.95
N THR A 17 12.31 8.05 3.19
CA THR A 17 12.55 7.02 2.15
C THR A 17 11.54 7.15 1.02
N SER A 18 10.24 7.29 1.33
CA SER A 18 9.20 7.54 0.33
C SER A 18 9.47 8.82 -0.46
N LEU A 19 9.88 9.90 0.22
CA LEU A 19 10.20 11.17 -0.42
C LEU A 19 11.43 11.07 -1.31
N ALA A 20 12.50 10.41 -0.84
CA ALA A 20 13.72 10.19 -1.60
C ALA A 20 13.47 9.34 -2.85
N LEU A 21 12.61 8.31 -2.75
CA LEU A 21 12.20 7.50 -3.90
C LEU A 21 11.42 8.33 -4.93
N LEU A 22 10.44 9.13 -4.50
CA LEU A 22 9.65 9.97 -5.41
C LEU A 22 10.50 11.07 -6.06
N LEU A 23 11.33 11.76 -5.28
CA LEU A 23 12.21 12.83 -5.79
C LEU A 23 13.30 12.25 -6.70
N GLY A 24 13.91 11.13 -6.32
CA GLY A 24 14.90 10.44 -7.14
C GLY A 24 14.30 9.96 -8.46
N ALA A 25 13.11 9.33 -8.42
CA ALA A 25 12.38 8.92 -9.62
C ALA A 25 12.07 10.12 -10.54
N SER A 26 11.59 11.22 -9.96
CA SER A 26 11.28 12.45 -10.70
C SER A 26 12.53 13.07 -11.32
N LEU A 27 13.64 13.10 -10.57
CA LEU A 27 14.92 13.63 -11.04
C LEU A 27 15.48 12.81 -12.20
N ILE A 28 15.44 11.48 -12.09
CA ILE A 28 15.84 10.56 -13.15
C ILE A 28 14.96 10.78 -14.38
N TYR A 29 13.63 10.81 -14.21
CA TYR A 29 12.69 11.07 -15.30
C TYR A 29 13.00 12.38 -16.03
N TRP A 30 13.15 13.49 -15.30
CA TRP A 30 13.47 14.78 -15.89
C TRP A 30 14.83 14.78 -16.58
N THR A 31 15.84 14.11 -16.02
CA THR A 31 17.17 14.00 -16.62
C THR A 31 17.10 13.24 -17.95
N LEU A 32 16.45 12.07 -17.99
CA LEU A 32 16.24 11.32 -19.23
C LEU A 32 15.44 12.14 -20.25
N PHE A 33 14.40 12.83 -19.80
CA PHE A 33 13.58 13.68 -20.66
C PHE A 33 14.41 14.81 -21.30
N THR A 34 15.27 15.48 -20.53
CA THR A 34 16.17 16.53 -21.06
C THR A 34 17.21 15.99 -22.04
N LEU A 35 17.58 14.70 -21.93
CA LEU A 35 18.45 14.00 -22.89
C LEU A 35 17.69 13.51 -24.14
N GLY A 36 16.38 13.76 -24.24
CA GLY A 36 15.53 13.33 -25.36
C GLY A 36 15.02 11.90 -25.24
N LEU A 37 15.18 11.25 -24.08
CA LEU A 37 14.72 9.89 -23.82
C LEU A 37 13.39 9.93 -23.06
N ASP A 38 12.28 9.74 -23.77
CA ASP A 38 10.96 9.62 -23.14
C ASP A 38 10.70 8.18 -22.66
N LEU A 39 10.64 7.97 -21.34
CA LEU A 39 10.30 6.67 -20.74
C LEU A 39 8.90 6.18 -21.14
N SER A 40 8.00 7.09 -21.48
CA SER A 40 6.64 6.75 -21.90
C SER A 40 6.55 6.39 -23.37
N TRP A 41 7.63 6.53 -24.14
CA TRP A 41 7.64 6.29 -25.59
C TRP A 41 7.20 4.87 -25.96
N SER A 42 7.74 3.86 -25.27
CA SER A 42 7.38 2.45 -25.54
C SER A 42 5.90 2.17 -25.26
N ILE A 43 5.35 2.79 -24.21
CA ILE A 43 3.94 2.64 -23.82
C ILE A 43 3.05 3.37 -24.82
N ASN A 44 3.42 4.58 -25.25
CA ASN A 44 2.69 5.32 -26.28
C ASN A 44 2.68 4.55 -27.61
N LEU A 45 3.79 3.89 -27.94
CA LEU A 45 3.88 3.04 -29.13
C LEU A 45 2.98 1.80 -28.99
N ALA A 46 3.01 1.13 -27.84
CA ALA A 46 2.13 -0.01 -27.56
C ALA A 46 0.65 0.39 -27.65
N SER A 47 0.24 1.51 -27.03
CA SER A 47 -1.14 2.00 -27.12
C SER A 47 -1.58 2.36 -28.54
N LYS A 48 -0.66 2.68 -29.44
CA LYS A 48 -0.98 3.03 -30.83
C LYS A 48 -1.09 1.82 -31.76
N TRP A 49 -0.29 0.78 -31.51
CA TRP A 49 -0.14 -0.35 -32.45
C TRP A 49 -0.66 -1.68 -31.90
N CYS A 50 -0.99 -1.79 -30.62
CA CYS A 50 -1.61 -3.00 -30.08
C CYS A 50 -3.04 -3.18 -30.62
N GLU A 51 -3.38 -4.43 -30.92
CA GLU A 51 -4.72 -4.83 -31.37
C GLU A 51 -5.81 -4.47 -30.35
N ARG A 52 -5.45 -4.47 -29.06
CA ARG A 52 -6.32 -4.09 -27.94
C ARG A 52 -5.63 -3.07 -27.04
N PRO A 53 -5.75 -1.77 -27.33
CA PRO A 53 -5.11 -0.72 -26.54
C PRO A 53 -5.62 -0.66 -25.09
N GLU A 54 -6.81 -1.17 -24.82
CA GLU A 54 -7.39 -1.31 -23.47
C GLU A 54 -6.59 -2.24 -22.56
N TRP A 55 -5.75 -3.14 -23.10
CA TRP A 55 -4.88 -4.00 -22.30
C TRP A 55 -3.61 -3.28 -21.82
N VAL A 56 -3.29 -2.11 -22.37
CA VAL A 56 -2.15 -1.30 -21.95
C VAL A 56 -2.55 -0.48 -20.72
N HIS A 57 -2.36 -1.08 -19.55
CA HIS A 57 -2.71 -0.46 -18.28
C HIS A 57 -1.74 0.68 -17.95
N MET A 58 -2.27 1.82 -17.47
CA MET A 58 -1.46 2.96 -17.01
C MET A 58 -0.53 2.58 -15.85
N ASP A 59 -0.89 1.57 -15.06
CA ASP A 59 -0.10 1.03 -13.95
C ASP A 59 1.23 0.38 -14.42
N SER A 60 1.33 0.02 -15.69
CA SER A 60 2.57 -0.51 -16.28
C SER A 60 3.66 0.55 -16.46
N ARG A 61 3.34 1.83 -16.26
CA ARG A 61 4.31 2.93 -16.36
C ARG A 61 5.37 2.81 -15.25
N PRO A 62 6.67 3.01 -15.55
CA PRO A 62 7.72 2.94 -14.53
C PRO A 62 7.48 3.86 -13.33
N PHE A 63 6.96 5.07 -13.58
CA PHE A 63 6.61 6.02 -12.53
C PHE A 63 5.43 5.56 -11.67
N ALA A 64 4.45 4.83 -12.24
CA ALA A 64 3.35 4.25 -11.49
C ALA A 64 3.88 3.22 -10.48
N SER A 65 4.76 2.31 -10.90
CA SER A 65 5.39 1.34 -9.98
C SER A 65 6.16 2.03 -8.85
N LEU A 66 6.97 3.04 -9.16
CA LEU A 66 7.73 3.78 -8.15
C LEU A 66 6.82 4.52 -7.18
N SER A 67 5.71 5.09 -7.66
CA SER A 67 4.71 5.74 -6.81
C SER A 67 4.04 4.76 -5.86
N ARG A 68 3.74 3.53 -6.33
CA ARG A 68 3.20 2.45 -5.49
C ARG A 68 4.19 2.06 -4.40
N ASP A 69 5.45 1.85 -4.75
CA ASP A 69 6.45 1.36 -3.80
C ASP A 69 6.75 2.42 -2.73
N SER A 70 6.83 3.69 -3.15
CA SER A 70 6.95 4.84 -2.24
C SER A 70 5.73 4.96 -1.32
N GLY A 71 4.53 4.88 -1.89
CA GLY A 71 3.27 4.95 -1.13
C GLY A 71 3.15 3.82 -0.12
N THR A 72 3.54 2.61 -0.50
CA THR A 72 3.57 1.42 0.37
C THR A 72 4.57 1.57 1.50
N ALA A 73 5.76 2.14 1.23
CA ALA A 73 6.76 2.41 2.26
C ALA A 73 6.25 3.42 3.30
N LEU A 74 5.61 4.50 2.85
CA LEU A 74 4.97 5.48 3.73
C LEU A 74 3.83 4.85 4.54
N GLY A 75 2.95 4.09 3.87
CA GLY A 75 1.82 3.41 4.48
C GLY A 75 2.26 2.41 5.55
N LEU A 76 3.33 1.66 5.30
CA LEU A 76 3.93 0.78 6.29
C LEU A 76 4.42 1.56 7.52
N GLY A 77 5.10 2.69 7.32
CA GLY A 77 5.53 3.56 8.42
C GLY A 77 4.37 4.00 9.30
N ILE A 78 3.28 4.48 8.68
CA ILE A 78 2.05 4.92 9.38
C ILE A 78 1.40 3.73 10.10
N ALA A 79 1.27 2.59 9.44
CA ALA A 79 0.66 1.39 10.01
C ALA A 79 1.40 0.94 11.27
N LEU A 80 2.75 0.90 11.24
CA LEU A 80 3.58 0.45 12.36
C LEU A 80 3.54 1.39 13.57
N HIS A 81 3.39 2.70 13.35
CA HIS A 81 3.29 3.71 14.42
C HIS A 81 1.84 3.94 14.90
N SER A 82 0.85 3.30 14.27
CA SER A 82 -0.54 3.44 14.66
C SER A 82 -0.83 2.75 16.01
N PRO A 83 -1.66 3.36 16.89
CA PRO A 83 -2.08 2.72 18.13
C PRO A 83 -2.81 1.40 17.89
N CYS A 84 -3.50 1.25 16.75
CA CYS A 84 -4.18 0.02 16.35
C CYS A 84 -3.19 -1.13 16.20
N TYR A 85 -2.06 -0.90 15.52
CA TYR A 85 -1.02 -1.91 15.35
C TYR A 85 -0.33 -2.25 16.68
N ALA A 86 -0.13 -1.27 17.57
CA ALA A 86 0.42 -1.52 18.89
C ALA A 86 -0.46 -2.47 19.73
N GLN A 87 -1.79 -2.37 19.60
CA GLN A 87 -2.73 -3.29 20.24
C GLN A 87 -2.70 -4.68 19.60
N VAL A 88 -2.72 -4.73 18.27
CA VAL A 88 -2.61 -5.96 17.47
C VAL A 88 -1.34 -6.74 17.81
N ARG A 89 -0.20 -6.05 17.94
CA ARG A 89 1.11 -6.63 18.23
C ARG A 89 1.19 -7.27 19.63
N ARG A 90 0.44 -6.75 20.61
CA ARG A 90 0.41 -7.31 21.97
C ARG A 90 -0.57 -8.49 22.08
N ALA A 91 -1.56 -8.56 21.21
CA ALA A 91 -2.57 -9.61 21.22
C ALA A 91 -2.07 -10.88 20.50
N TYR A 92 -2.33 -12.04 21.09
CA TYR A 92 -2.08 -13.31 20.42
C TYR A 92 -3.30 -13.71 19.57
N MET A 93 -3.12 -13.81 18.26
CA MET A 93 -4.19 -14.26 17.36
C MET A 93 -4.20 -15.78 17.20
N GLY A 94 -5.36 -16.39 17.47
CA GLY A 94 -5.64 -17.78 17.14
C GLY A 94 -5.71 -18.02 15.63
N LYS A 95 -5.67 -19.29 15.19
CA LYS A 95 -5.76 -19.65 13.75
C LYS A 95 -7.05 -19.13 13.10
N GLY A 96 -8.18 -19.19 13.79
CA GLY A 96 -9.46 -18.69 13.29
C GLY A 96 -9.45 -17.18 13.00
N GLN A 97 -8.88 -16.38 13.90
CA GLN A 97 -8.73 -14.93 13.72
C GLN A 97 -7.81 -14.59 12.55
N LYS A 98 -6.75 -15.36 12.33
CA LYS A 98 -5.87 -15.18 11.17
C LYS A 98 -6.60 -15.45 9.85
N ILE A 99 -7.42 -16.50 9.81
CA ILE A 99 -8.25 -16.81 8.63
C ILE A 99 -9.29 -15.70 8.42
N ALA A 100 -9.97 -15.25 9.48
CA ALA A 100 -10.92 -14.14 9.39
C ALA A 100 -10.24 -12.85 8.89
N CYS A 101 -9.05 -12.54 9.39
CA CYS A 101 -8.24 -11.41 8.94
C CYS A 101 -7.86 -11.53 7.46
N LEU A 102 -7.47 -12.73 7.00
CA LEU A 102 -7.15 -12.98 5.59
C LEU A 102 -8.37 -12.77 4.70
N VAL A 103 -9.52 -13.35 5.06
CA VAL A 103 -10.77 -13.23 4.31
C VAL A 103 -11.25 -11.78 4.27
N LEU A 104 -11.23 -11.07 5.41
CA LEU A 104 -11.65 -9.68 5.50
C LEU A 104 -10.73 -8.77 4.70
N ALA A 105 -9.40 -8.99 4.76
CA ALA A 105 -8.45 -8.24 3.95
C ALA A 105 -8.72 -8.45 2.46
N MET A 106 -8.84 -9.70 1.99
CA MET A 106 -9.15 -9.96 0.58
C MET A 106 -10.49 -9.34 0.15
N GLY A 107 -11.52 -9.44 0.99
CA GLY A 107 -12.85 -8.89 0.71
C GLY A 107 -12.89 -7.36 0.65
N LEU A 108 -12.01 -6.68 1.38
CA LEU A 108 -11.96 -5.21 1.38
C LEU A 108 -11.06 -4.64 0.28
N LEU A 109 -10.02 -5.40 -0.12
CA LEU A 109 -9.10 -4.99 -1.16
C LEU A 109 -9.68 -5.09 -2.57
N GLY A 110 -10.52 -6.11 -2.83
CA GLY A 110 -11.16 -6.29 -4.14
C GLY A 110 -11.99 -5.08 -4.60
N PRO A 111 -12.95 -4.58 -3.79
CA PRO A 111 -13.73 -3.39 -4.13
C PRO A 111 -12.88 -2.12 -4.25
N LEU A 112 -11.79 -2.03 -3.48
CA LEU A 112 -10.89 -0.88 -3.53
C LEU A 112 -10.11 -0.81 -4.84
N ASP A 113 -9.82 -1.95 -5.46
CA ASP A 113 -9.23 -2.02 -6.81
C ASP A 113 -10.24 -1.73 -7.92
N TRP A 114 -11.54 -1.91 -7.68
CA TRP A 114 -12.57 -1.51 -8.65
C TRP A 114 -12.70 0.01 -8.75
N LEU A 115 -12.33 0.77 -7.71
CA LEU A 115 -12.52 2.21 -7.68
C LEU A 115 -11.81 2.87 -8.87
N GLY A 116 -12.62 3.29 -9.85
CA GLY A 116 -12.15 3.71 -11.16
C GLY A 116 -11.13 4.85 -11.09
N HIS A 117 -10.18 4.81 -12.01
CA HIS A 117 -9.09 5.77 -12.07
C HIS A 117 -9.55 7.12 -12.67
N PRO A 118 -9.17 8.26 -12.08
CA PRO A 118 -9.53 9.57 -12.63
C PRO A 118 -8.85 9.80 -13.98
N HIS A 119 -9.55 10.46 -14.90
CA HIS A 119 -9.09 10.64 -16.29
C HIS A 119 -7.85 11.56 -16.39
N GLN A 120 -7.62 12.44 -15.41
CA GLN A 120 -6.46 13.34 -15.39
C GLN A 120 -5.21 12.63 -14.85
N ILE A 121 -4.10 12.69 -15.60
CA ILE A 121 -2.84 11.98 -15.29
C ILE A 121 -2.28 12.36 -13.91
N SER A 122 -2.30 13.64 -13.53
CA SER A 122 -1.80 14.07 -12.21
C SER A 122 -2.65 13.54 -11.06
N LEU A 123 -3.98 13.58 -11.22
CA LEU A 123 -4.90 13.01 -10.23
C LEU A 123 -4.71 11.50 -10.13
N PHE A 124 -4.50 10.82 -11.26
CA PHE A 124 -4.23 9.39 -11.30
C PHE A 124 -3.05 9.04 -10.39
N TYR A 125 -1.90 9.72 -10.53
CA TYR A 125 -0.73 9.41 -9.70
C TYR A 125 -0.95 9.73 -8.21
N ILE A 126 -1.68 10.80 -7.89
CA ILE A 126 -2.00 11.15 -6.49
C ILE A 126 -2.92 10.09 -5.87
N PHE A 127 -4.01 9.73 -6.55
CA PHE A 127 -4.94 8.71 -6.09
C PHE A 127 -4.27 7.34 -6.01
N HIS A 128 -3.43 7.00 -6.99
CA HIS A 128 -2.66 5.77 -7.01
C HIS A 128 -1.70 5.71 -5.81
N PHE A 129 -0.90 6.75 -5.57
CA PHE A 129 -0.04 6.85 -4.39
C PHE A 129 -0.83 6.68 -3.09
N LEU A 130 -1.94 7.41 -2.96
CA LEU A 130 -2.78 7.39 -1.76
C LEU A 130 -3.43 6.01 -1.53
N LYS A 131 -3.93 5.36 -2.59
CA LYS A 131 -4.45 3.99 -2.56
C LYS A 131 -3.41 3.02 -1.98
N TYR A 132 -2.17 3.10 -2.46
CA TYR A 132 -1.09 2.23 -1.99
C TYR A 132 -0.50 2.64 -0.63
N THR A 133 -0.72 3.87 -0.17
CA THR A 133 -0.45 4.25 1.24
C THR A 133 -1.51 3.71 2.19
N PHE A 134 -2.78 3.67 1.77
CA PHE A 134 -3.86 3.13 2.60
C PHE A 134 -3.83 1.61 2.72
N TRP A 135 -3.37 0.90 1.68
CA TRP A 135 -3.38 -0.55 1.64
C TRP A 135 -2.64 -1.23 2.81
N PRO A 136 -1.38 -0.84 3.15
CA PRO A 136 -0.69 -1.40 4.31
C PRO A 136 -1.37 -1.02 5.63
N CYS A 137 -1.85 0.21 5.77
CA CYS A 137 -2.59 0.66 6.96
C CYS A 137 -3.83 -0.21 7.20
N LEU A 138 -4.56 -0.51 6.13
CA LEU A 138 -5.74 -1.33 6.17
C LEU A 138 -5.41 -2.76 6.58
N VAL A 139 -4.47 -3.41 5.89
CA VAL A 139 -4.16 -4.83 6.06
C VAL A 139 -3.41 -5.11 7.36
N LEU A 140 -2.50 -4.23 7.77
CA LEU A 140 -1.63 -4.47 8.94
C LEU A 140 -2.20 -3.94 10.24
N ALA A 141 -2.91 -2.80 10.21
CA ALA A 141 -3.39 -2.15 11.42
C ALA A 141 -4.91 -2.28 11.58
N LEU A 142 -5.70 -1.90 10.57
CA LEU A 142 -7.16 -1.81 10.73
C LEU A 142 -7.83 -3.18 10.78
N VAL A 143 -7.61 -4.03 9.78
CA VAL A 143 -8.27 -5.34 9.66
C VAL A 143 -8.00 -6.25 10.87
N PRO A 144 -6.73 -6.44 11.31
CA PRO A 144 -6.46 -7.29 12.47
C PRO A 144 -7.00 -6.68 13.76
N TRP A 145 -7.00 -5.35 13.89
CA TRP A 145 -7.56 -4.67 15.05
C TRP A 145 -9.07 -4.89 15.15
N VAL A 146 -9.79 -4.74 14.03
CA VAL A 146 -11.23 -5.02 13.94
C VAL A 146 -11.54 -6.48 14.34
N VAL A 147 -10.79 -7.45 13.80
CA VAL A 147 -11.02 -8.87 14.13
C VAL A 147 -10.79 -9.13 15.62
N LEU A 148 -9.76 -8.52 16.22
CA LEU A 148 -9.47 -8.65 17.64
C LEU A 148 -10.56 -8.02 18.52
N THR A 149 -11.05 -6.83 18.19
CA THR A 149 -12.08 -6.15 18.99
C THR A 149 -13.41 -6.91 18.96
N PHE A 150 -13.82 -7.41 17.79
CA PHE A 150 -15.03 -8.23 17.68
C PHE A 150 -14.89 -9.56 18.44
N SER A 151 -13.75 -10.25 18.30
CA SER A 151 -13.52 -11.52 19.04
C SER A 151 -13.47 -11.33 20.56
N ALA A 152 -12.98 -10.17 21.03
CA ALA A 152 -12.91 -9.87 22.45
C ALA A 152 -14.30 -9.61 23.06
N GLN A 153 -15.26 -9.13 22.27
CA GLN A 153 -16.65 -8.96 22.72
C GLN A 153 -17.41 -10.29 22.85
N GLU A 154 -16.98 -11.34 22.14
CA GLU A 154 -17.60 -12.67 22.18
C GLU A 154 -17.12 -13.53 23.36
N ALA A 155 -16.08 -13.12 24.08
CA ALA A 155 -15.65 -13.80 25.31
C ALA A 155 -16.55 -13.37 26.48
N PRO A 156 -17.38 -14.27 27.06
CA PRO A 156 -18.20 -13.92 28.21
C PRO A 156 -17.31 -13.54 29.39
N PRO A 157 -17.71 -12.57 30.24
CA PRO A 157 -16.96 -12.23 31.43
C PRO A 157 -16.84 -13.47 32.31
N VAL A 158 -15.59 -13.89 32.56
CA VAL A 158 -15.28 -14.95 33.51
C VAL A 158 -15.77 -14.45 34.87
N ARG A 159 -16.94 -14.94 35.28
CA ARG A 159 -17.51 -14.72 36.60
C ARG A 159 -16.61 -15.44 37.59
N SER A 160 -15.74 -14.70 38.27
CA SER A 160 -15.02 -15.18 39.45
C SER A 160 -16.04 -15.37 40.58
N SER A 161 -16.35 -16.62 40.89
CA SER A 161 -16.94 -17.03 42.17
C SER A 161 -15.84 -17.30 43.19
#